data_AF-A0A3C2A646-F1
#
_entry.id   AF-A0A3C2A646-F1
#
_cell.length_a   1.000
_cell.length_b   1.000
_cell.length_c   1.000
_cell.angle_alpha   90.00
_cell.angle_beta   90.00
_cell.angle_gamma   90.00
#
_symmetry.space_group_name_H-M   'P 1'
#
loop_
_entity.id
_entity.type
_entity.pdbx_description
1 polymer ?
#
loop_
_entity_poly.entity_id
_entity_poly.type
_entity_poly.pdbx_seq_one_letter_code
_entity_poly.pdbx_strand_id
1 'polypeptide(L)'
;QYAPDTELDALTEVAPSGSPLHRAIELPHDLSRSHADQFIEVTVGEIALPTGQVIVSDPFYSRDQQPFARRVTPGTYPVKLYLHRIEPGYYRVAYAKIKFQPEKASRWLLAIPEEAPL
;
A
#
# COMPACT_ATOMS: atom_id res chain seq x y z
N GLN A 1 20.21 -5.30 41.47
CA GLN A 1 20.93 -6.00 40.39
C GLN A 1 20.08 -5.83 39.13
N TYR A 2 20.54 -4.95 38.25
CA TYR A 2 19.89 -4.63 36.97
C TYR A 2 20.59 -5.49 35.92
N ALA A 3 19.83 -6.33 35.21
CA ALA A 3 20.37 -7.12 34.09
C ALA A 3 20.63 -6.18 32.90
N PRO A 4 21.78 -6.26 32.22
CA PRO A 4 22.03 -5.43 31.05
C PRO A 4 21.14 -5.90 29.89
N ASP A 5 20.56 -4.94 29.19
CA ASP A 5 19.75 -5.12 27.97
C ASP A 5 20.61 -5.71 26.84
N THR A 6 20.71 -7.05 26.79
CA THR A 6 21.42 -7.78 25.72
C THR A 6 20.67 -7.77 24.38
N GLU A 7 19.52 -7.07 24.27
CA GLU A 7 18.71 -7.04 23.04
C GLU A 7 18.97 -5.83 22.12
N LEU A 8 19.74 -4.82 22.54
CA LEU A 8 19.93 -3.61 21.72
C LEU A 8 21.11 -3.69 20.71
N ASP A 9 22.01 -4.65 20.87
CA ASP A 9 23.20 -4.79 20.00
C ASP A 9 22.95 -5.63 18.73
N ALA A 10 21.78 -6.25 18.57
CA ALA A 10 21.45 -7.08 17.40
C ALA A 10 20.91 -6.27 16.19
N LEU A 11 20.76 -4.95 16.30
CA LEU A 11 20.21 -4.10 15.22
C LEU A 11 21.26 -3.23 14.51
N THR A 12 22.54 -3.40 14.81
CA THR A 12 23.60 -2.62 14.16
C THR A 12 24.39 -3.47 13.15
N GLU A 13 23.70 -4.14 12.24
CA GLU A 13 24.34 -4.53 10.98
C GLU A 13 24.33 -3.33 10.04
N VAL A 14 25.45 -2.60 10.03
CA VAL A 14 25.73 -1.56 9.03
C VAL A 14 25.82 -2.25 7.67
N ALA A 15 24.81 -2.03 6.84
CA ALA A 15 24.78 -2.54 5.46
C ALA A 15 26.01 -2.03 4.69
N PRO A 16 26.67 -2.87 3.88
CA PRO A 16 27.84 -2.44 3.11
C PRO A 16 27.46 -1.35 2.12
N SER A 17 28.24 -0.26 2.16
CA SER A 17 28.19 0.87 1.22
C SER A 17 28.25 0.36 -0.22
N GLY A 18 27.11 0.41 -0.91
CA GLY A 18 26.97 -0.03 -2.31
C GLY A 18 25.73 -0.88 -2.60
N SER A 19 24.96 -1.29 -1.59
CA SER A 19 23.65 -1.90 -1.83
C SER A 19 22.60 -0.81 -2.13
N PRO A 20 21.83 -0.88 -3.24
CA PRO A 20 20.70 0.02 -3.40
C PRO A 20 19.72 -0.28 -2.27
N LEU A 21 19.54 0.71 -1.38
CA LEU A 21 18.57 0.69 -0.27
C LEU A 21 17.12 0.40 -0.73
N HIS A 22 16.88 0.42 -2.04
CA HIS A 22 15.60 0.18 -2.72
C HIS A 22 15.29 -1.30 -3.01
N ARG A 23 15.82 -2.26 -2.27
CA ARG A 23 15.25 -3.61 -2.31
C ARG A 23 13.90 -3.53 -1.59
N ALA A 24 12.84 -3.39 -2.40
CA ALA A 24 11.45 -3.24 -2.01
C ALA A 24 11.12 -4.02 -0.74
N ILE A 25 10.49 -3.36 0.22
CA ILE A 25 9.84 -4.02 1.35
C ILE A 25 8.71 -4.87 0.74
N GLU A 26 9.04 -6.11 0.37
CA GLU A 26 8.10 -7.09 -0.13
C GLU A 26 7.49 -7.82 1.06
N LEU A 27 6.20 -7.60 1.30
CA LEU A 27 5.48 -8.37 2.31
C LEU A 27 4.78 -9.54 1.61
N PRO A 28 4.96 -10.79 2.09
CA PRO A 28 4.21 -11.91 1.55
C PRO A 28 2.70 -11.64 1.67
N HIS A 29 1.89 -12.08 0.70
CA HIS A 29 0.43 -11.90 0.71
C HIS A 29 -0.30 -12.80 1.73
N ASP A 30 0.36 -13.19 2.82
CA ASP A 30 -0.28 -13.96 3.88
C ASP A 30 -1.21 -13.04 4.68
N LEU A 31 -2.49 -13.09 4.32
CA LEU A 31 -3.59 -12.40 5.00
C LEU A 31 -4.26 -13.28 6.06
N SER A 32 -3.69 -14.45 6.42
CA SER A 32 -4.28 -15.35 7.44
C SER A 32 -4.47 -14.69 8.80
N ARG A 33 -3.63 -13.69 9.12
CA ARG A 33 -3.74 -12.87 10.33
C ARG A 33 -4.53 -11.57 10.13
N SER A 34 -5.09 -11.34 8.94
CA SER A 34 -5.86 -10.14 8.67
C SER A 34 -7.31 -10.29 9.14
N HIS A 35 -7.90 -9.20 9.63
CA HIS A 35 -9.33 -9.09 9.92
C HIS A 35 -10.14 -8.81 8.65
N ALA A 36 -9.75 -9.40 7.50
CA ALA A 36 -10.34 -9.10 6.20
C ALA A 36 -11.84 -9.46 6.14
N ASP A 37 -12.25 -10.46 6.90
CA ASP A 37 -13.63 -10.92 7.09
C ASP A 37 -14.53 -9.91 7.84
N GLN A 38 -13.93 -8.92 8.51
CA GLN A 38 -14.65 -7.89 9.27
C GLN A 38 -15.00 -6.66 8.42
N PHE A 39 -14.50 -6.59 7.18
CA PHE A 39 -14.78 -5.47 6.29
C PHE A 39 -15.97 -5.75 5.37
N ILE A 40 -16.78 -4.72 5.16
CA ILE A 40 -17.82 -4.68 4.15
C ILE A 40 -17.23 -4.06 2.89
N GLU A 41 -17.31 -4.79 1.78
CA GLU A 41 -16.86 -4.31 0.47
C GLU A 41 -18.00 -3.60 -0.25
N VAL A 42 -17.77 -2.35 -0.69
CA VAL A 42 -18.73 -1.55 -1.46
C VAL A 42 -18.07 -1.05 -2.73
N THR A 43 -18.64 -1.36 -3.89
CA THR A 43 -18.22 -0.75 -5.16
C THR A 43 -18.77 0.67 -5.24
N VAL A 44 -17.89 1.65 -5.43
CA VAL A 44 -18.26 3.07 -5.45
C VAL A 44 -18.21 3.70 -6.84
N GLY A 45 -17.71 2.96 -7.82
CA GLY A 45 -17.66 3.40 -9.21
C GLY A 45 -16.48 2.80 -9.95
N GLU A 46 -16.09 3.45 -11.04
CA GLU A 46 -14.96 3.05 -11.87
C GLU A 46 -13.98 4.21 -12.03
N ILE A 47 -12.70 3.88 -12.18
CA ILE A 47 -11.63 4.82 -12.49
C ILE A 47 -11.05 4.50 -13.85
N ALA A 48 -10.99 5.51 -14.73
CA ALA A 48 -10.30 5.43 -16.00
C ALA A 48 -8.82 5.77 -15.80
N LEU A 49 -7.93 4.88 -16.22
CA LEU A 49 -6.48 5.03 -16.18
C LEU A 49 -5.91 4.93 -17.61
N PRO A 50 -6.12 5.93 -18.47
CA PRO A 50 -5.73 5.87 -19.88
C PRO A 50 -4.21 5.79 -20.11
N THR A 51 -3.41 6.29 -19.15
CA THR A 51 -1.94 6.22 -19.20
C THR A 51 -1.37 5.08 -18.37
N GLY A 52 -2.20 4.43 -17.54
CA GLY A 52 -1.74 3.45 -16.55
C GLY A 52 -0.89 4.04 -15.41
N GLN A 53 -0.67 5.36 -15.36
CA GLN A 53 0.03 6.03 -14.28
C GLN A 53 -0.94 6.33 -13.13
N VAL A 54 -0.48 6.15 -11.89
CA VAL A 54 -1.28 6.35 -10.68
C VAL A 54 -0.58 7.33 -9.76
N ILE A 55 -1.30 8.36 -9.33
CA ILE A 55 -0.95 9.23 -8.20
C ILE A 55 -1.90 8.93 -7.04
N VAL A 56 -1.43 9.10 -5.81
CA VAL A 56 -2.28 9.09 -4.62
C VAL A 56 -1.94 10.34 -3.83
N SER A 57 -2.95 11.15 -3.54
CA SER A 57 -2.78 12.39 -2.80
C SER A 57 -4.02 12.69 -1.98
N ASP A 58 -3.83 13.50 -0.94
CA ASP A 58 -4.94 14.24 -0.37
C ASP A 58 -5.49 15.25 -1.41
N PRO A 59 -6.81 15.56 -1.41
CA PRO A 59 -7.42 16.46 -2.40
C PRO A 59 -6.75 17.83 -2.53
N PHE A 60 -6.07 18.32 -1.48
CA PHE A 60 -5.43 19.63 -1.48
C PHE A 60 -3.96 19.61 -1.96
N TYR A 61 -3.35 18.43 -2.12
CA TYR A 61 -1.91 18.28 -2.38
C TYR A 61 -1.58 17.57 -3.69
N SER A 62 -2.48 17.58 -4.67
CA SER A 62 -2.35 16.80 -5.92
C SER A 62 -1.43 17.41 -6.98
N ARG A 63 -1.18 18.73 -6.96
CA ARG A 63 -0.51 19.45 -8.07
C ARG A 63 0.91 18.99 -8.36
N ASP A 64 1.68 18.67 -7.33
CA ASP A 64 3.12 18.40 -7.45
C ASP A 64 3.46 16.90 -7.25
N GLN A 65 2.44 16.04 -7.22
CA GLN A 65 2.64 14.60 -6.98
C GLN A 65 3.14 13.90 -8.23
N GLN A 66 4.28 13.23 -8.11
CA GLN A 66 4.77 12.34 -9.15
C GLN A 66 3.99 11.03 -9.14
N PRO A 67 3.74 10.43 -10.32
CA PRO A 67 3.13 9.12 -10.39
C PRO A 67 4.05 8.07 -9.75
N PHE A 68 3.48 6.96 -9.30
CA PHE A 68 4.28 5.82 -8.87
C PHE A 68 5.13 5.28 -10.03
N ALA A 69 6.34 4.82 -9.71
CA ALA A 69 7.26 4.22 -10.68
C ALA A 69 6.66 3.00 -11.39
N ARG A 70 5.76 2.27 -10.71
CA ARG A 70 5.04 1.13 -11.30
C ARG A 70 3.76 1.61 -11.98
N ARG A 71 3.65 1.29 -13.27
CA ARG A 71 2.46 1.52 -14.10
C ARG A 71 1.57 0.27 -14.11
N VAL A 72 0.26 0.50 -14.24
CA VAL A 72 -0.72 -0.55 -14.51
C VAL A 72 -1.07 -0.59 -16.00
N THR A 73 -1.71 -1.66 -16.47
CA THR A 73 -2.24 -1.67 -17.83
C THR A 73 -3.27 -0.55 -17.99
N PRO A 74 -3.27 0.22 -19.09
CA PRO A 74 -4.31 1.19 -19.36
C PRO A 74 -5.70 0.56 -19.43
N GLY A 75 -6.71 1.20 -18.85
CA GLY A 75 -8.08 0.68 -18.85
C GLY A 75 -8.99 1.35 -17.83
N THR A 76 -10.16 0.76 -17.64
CA THR A 76 -11.15 1.17 -16.65
C THR A 76 -11.29 0.09 -15.58
N TYR A 77 -11.22 0.48 -14.32
CA TYR A 77 -11.17 -0.45 -13.19
C TYR A 77 -12.20 -0.11 -12.11
N PRO A 78 -12.84 -1.11 -11.47
CA PRO A 78 -13.75 -0.85 -10.37
C PRO A 78 -12.98 -0.37 -9.14
N VAL A 79 -13.49 0.68 -8.52
CA VAL A 79 -13.03 1.19 -7.22
C VAL A 79 -13.95 0.66 -6.14
N LYS A 80 -13.34 0.04 -5.13
CA LYS A 80 -14.05 -0.55 -3.99
C LYS A 80 -13.57 0.12 -2.71
N LEU A 81 -14.50 0.44 -1.82
CA LEU A 81 -14.20 0.84 -0.45
C LEU A 81 -14.40 -0.36 0.48
N TYR A 82 -13.48 -0.52 1.41
CA TYR A 82 -13.59 -1.48 2.51
C TYR A 82 -13.96 -0.70 3.76
N LEU A 83 -15.13 -1.00 4.29
CA LEU A 83 -15.73 -0.33 5.44
C LEU A 83 -15.62 -1.21 6.67
N HIS A 84 -15.20 -0.66 7.80
CA HIS A 84 -15.29 -1.29 9.09
C HIS A 84 -16.50 -0.75 9.86
N ARG A 85 -17.35 -1.63 10.38
CA ARG A 85 -18.47 -1.24 11.23
C ARG A 85 -17.95 -1.01 12.64
N ILE A 86 -18.09 0.22 13.13
CA ILE A 86 -17.68 0.58 14.51
C ILE A 86 -18.85 0.43 15.48
N GLU A 87 -20.06 0.77 15.04
CA GLU A 87 -21.31 0.69 15.82
C GLU A 87 -22.49 0.42 14.87
N PRO A 88 -23.68 0.05 15.38
CA PRO A 88 -24.88 -0.05 14.53
C PRO A 88 -25.18 1.24 13.78
N GLY A 89 -25.15 1.18 12.44
CA GLY A 89 -25.38 2.33 11.56
C GLY A 89 -24.15 3.22 11.32
N TYR A 90 -23.02 2.96 11.98
CA TYR A 90 -21.79 3.77 11.85
C TYR A 90 -20.64 2.96 11.26
N TYR A 91 -20.07 3.48 10.19
CA TYR A 91 -19.00 2.85 9.42
C TYR A 91 -17.84 3.81 9.23
N ARG A 92 -16.62 3.26 9.19
CA ARG A 92 -15.41 4.00 8.79
C ARG A 92 -14.79 3.36 7.56
N VAL A 93 -14.33 4.18 6.64
CA VAL A 93 -13.53 3.71 5.50
C VAL A 93 -12.15 3.30 6.02
N ALA A 94 -11.79 2.05 5.82
CA ALA A 94 -10.46 1.54 6.16
C ALA A 94 -9.48 1.83 5.02
N TYR A 95 -9.86 1.47 3.78
CA TYR A 95 -9.06 1.73 2.59
C TYR A 95 -9.90 1.63 1.31
N ALA A 96 -9.38 2.23 0.24
CA ALA A 96 -9.83 1.98 -1.12
C ALA A 96 -8.99 0.88 -1.78
N LYS A 97 -9.61 0.08 -2.64
CA LYS A 97 -8.95 -0.96 -3.42
C LYS A 97 -9.37 -0.85 -4.88
N ILE A 98 -8.37 -0.91 -5.74
CA ILE A 98 -8.55 -1.06 -7.19
C ILE A 98 -8.02 -2.44 -7.56
N LYS A 99 -8.83 -3.23 -8.26
CA LYS A 99 -8.43 -4.57 -8.71
C LYS A 99 -8.09 -4.52 -10.20
N PHE A 100 -6.80 -4.50 -10.51
CA PHE A 100 -6.31 -4.40 -11.90
C PHE A 100 -6.38 -5.71 -12.68
N GLN A 101 -6.34 -6.85 -11.99
CA GLN A 101 -6.35 -8.19 -12.58
C GLN A 101 -7.20 -9.14 -11.71
N PRO A 102 -7.90 -10.13 -12.29
CA PRO A 102 -8.81 -11.04 -11.58
C PRO A 102 -8.10 -12.00 -10.60
N GLU A 103 -6.82 -12.30 -10.84
CA GLU A 103 -6.03 -13.25 -10.07
C GLU A 103 -5.84 -12.81 -8.61
N LYS A 104 -5.53 -13.79 -7.75
CA LYS A 104 -5.16 -13.52 -6.37
C LYS A 104 -3.76 -12.89 -6.32
N ALA A 105 -3.62 -11.81 -5.57
CA ALA A 105 -2.30 -11.20 -5.35
C ALA A 105 -1.37 -12.20 -4.64
N SER A 106 -0.10 -12.22 -5.02
CA SER A 106 0.91 -13.11 -4.43
C SER A 106 1.86 -12.39 -3.47
N ARG A 107 1.99 -11.07 -3.59
CA ARG A 107 2.86 -10.23 -2.75
C ARG A 107 2.38 -8.79 -2.69
N TRP A 108 2.81 -8.09 -1.65
CA TRP A 108 2.64 -6.66 -1.48
C TRP A 108 3.97 -5.95 -1.70
N LEU A 109 3.91 -4.83 -2.42
CA LEU A 109 5.06 -3.99 -2.73
C LEU A 109 4.71 -2.56 -2.33
N LEU A 110 5.62 -1.89 -1.62
CA LEU A 110 5.47 -0.47 -1.34
C LEU A 110 5.43 0.31 -2.66
N ALA A 111 4.45 1.22 -2.79
CA ALA A 111 4.35 2.11 -3.94
C ALA A 111 5.29 3.30 -3.74
N ILE A 112 6.29 3.44 -4.62
CA ILE A 112 7.27 4.52 -4.57
C ILE A 112 7.03 5.43 -5.79
N PRO A 113 6.99 6.77 -5.62
CA PRO A 113 6.98 7.72 -6.72
C PRO A 113 8.16 7.52 -7.68
N GLU A 114 7.97 7.81 -8.97
CA GLU A 114 9.04 7.93 -9.97
C GLU A 114 9.91 9.13 -9.55
N GLU A 115 11.09 8.83 -8.97
CA GLU A 115 12.07 9.74 -8.33
C GLU A 115 11.51 11.06 -7.76
N ALA A 116 11.39 11.15 -6.43
CA ALA A 116 11.59 12.46 -5.79
C ALA A 116 13.10 12.74 -5.87
N PRO A 117 13.57 13.78 -6.59
CA PRO A 117 14.98 14.14 -6.54
C PRO A 117 15.36 14.41 -5.08
N LEU A 118 16.46 13.78 -4.64
CA LEU A 118 17.07 13.98 -3.33
C LEU A 118 17.44 15.45 -3.09
#